data_AF-A0A2E6YES4-F1
#
_entry.id   AF-A0A2E6YES4-F1
#
_cell.length_a   1.000
_cell.length_b   1.000
_cell.length_c   1.000
_cell.angle_alpha   90.00
_cell.angle_beta   90.00
_cell.angle_gamma   90.00
#
_symmetry.space_group_name_H-M   'P 1'
#
loop_
_entity.id
_entity.type
_entity.pdbx_description
1 polymer ?
#
loop_
_entity_poly.entity_id
_entity_poly.type
_entity_poly.pdbx_seq_one_letter_code
_entity_poly.pdbx_strand_id
1 'polypeptide(L)'
;MKSYPSIEKKFAKKETYYFFDKLDGSNIRAEWSKKKGFYKFGTRKRLLEEKEEGLGEAVTLIKEFEKDFLDFAKKQKVDRFVAFFEFFGESSFAGNHEKEDHKVVLIDLNIYKKGFLPPKDFINLFENSNIEIPKLLYVGKPNQDFFESVWNGTLEGMTFEGVIGKRMIGKNSHDYFKTKNKAWLDKLKERCGNNQALYNRLK
;
A
#
# COMPACT_ATOMS: atom_id res chain seq x y z
N MET A 1 -11.38 -7.65 -11.19
CA MET A 1 -10.30 -6.96 -10.47
C MET A 1 -9.49 -7.88 -9.61
N LYS A 2 -8.17 -7.88 -9.82
CA LYS A 2 -7.22 -8.57 -8.94
C LYS A 2 -7.39 -8.00 -7.53
N SER A 3 -7.49 -8.87 -6.53
CA SER A 3 -7.46 -8.44 -5.12
C SER A 3 -6.03 -8.24 -4.67
N TYR A 4 -5.81 -7.25 -3.80
CA TYR A 4 -4.53 -7.07 -3.13
C TYR A 4 -4.32 -8.23 -2.14
N PRO A 5 -3.12 -8.86 -2.10
CA PRO A 5 -2.84 -9.96 -1.21
C PRO A 5 -2.98 -9.58 0.26
N SER A 6 -3.34 -10.56 1.09
CA SER A 6 -3.17 -10.44 2.54
C SER A 6 -1.68 -10.42 2.87
N ILE A 7 -1.26 -9.51 3.74
CA ILE A 7 0.11 -9.44 4.22
C ILE A 7 0.23 -10.24 5.52
N GLU A 8 1.14 -11.21 5.54
CA GLU A 8 1.34 -12.10 6.68
C GLU A 8 2.27 -11.48 7.74
N LYS A 9 2.39 -12.14 8.89
CA LYS A 9 3.43 -11.83 9.90
C LYS A 9 4.67 -12.71 9.77
N LYS A 10 4.57 -13.80 9.00
CA LYS A 10 5.67 -14.74 8.77
C LYS A 10 6.52 -14.22 7.62
N PHE A 11 7.84 -14.40 7.73
CA PHE A 11 8.81 -13.97 6.73
C PHE A 11 10.06 -14.83 6.81
N ALA A 12 10.84 -14.86 5.73
CA ALA A 12 12.11 -15.58 5.67
C ALA A 12 13.25 -14.75 6.26
N LYS A 13 13.71 -15.10 7.47
CA LYS A 13 14.69 -14.31 8.24
C LYS A 13 16.05 -14.08 7.55
N LYS A 14 16.46 -14.95 6.62
CA LYS A 14 17.79 -14.89 5.98
C LYS A 14 17.80 -14.11 4.66
N GLU A 15 16.65 -13.60 4.25
CA GLU A 15 16.41 -13.05 2.93
C GLU A 15 16.39 -11.52 2.97
N THR A 16 16.75 -10.88 1.86
CA THR A 16 16.72 -9.42 1.75
C THR A 16 15.33 -8.93 1.38
N TYR A 17 14.85 -7.91 2.10
CA TYR A 17 13.59 -7.25 1.86
C TYR A 17 13.80 -5.74 1.61
N TYR A 18 12.84 -5.15 0.92
CA TYR A 18 12.68 -3.70 0.80
C TYR A 18 11.58 -3.29 1.77
N PHE A 19 11.92 -2.45 2.74
CA PHE A 19 11.01 -2.01 3.80
C PHE A 19 10.49 -0.63 3.48
N PHE A 20 9.20 -0.59 3.19
CA PHE A 20 8.47 0.64 2.93
C PHE A 20 7.73 1.09 4.17
N ASP A 21 7.59 2.39 4.32
CA ASP A 21 6.70 2.97 5.32
C ASP A 21 5.27 2.43 5.14
N LYS A 22 4.63 2.06 6.25
CA LYS A 22 3.25 1.58 6.25
C LYS A 22 2.32 2.75 6.54
N LEU A 23 1.66 3.21 5.49
CA LEU A 23 0.62 4.23 5.55
C LEU A 23 -0.67 3.64 6.16
N ASP A 24 -1.36 4.48 6.93
CA ASP A 24 -2.55 4.08 7.71
C ASP A 24 -3.83 4.64 7.09
N GLY A 25 -4.45 3.85 6.22
CA GLY A 25 -5.70 4.22 5.61
C GLY A 25 -6.44 3.07 4.99
N SER A 26 -6.98 3.33 3.81
CA SER A 26 -7.80 2.39 3.07
C SER A 26 -7.13 1.98 1.77
N ASN A 27 -6.98 0.66 1.58
CA ASN A 27 -6.51 0.12 0.31
C ASN A 27 -7.55 0.32 -0.80
N ILE A 28 -7.15 1.03 -1.83
CA ILE A 28 -7.92 1.26 -3.07
C ILE A 28 -7.22 0.54 -4.22
N ARG A 29 -8.00 -0.13 -5.08
CA ARG A 29 -7.54 -0.79 -6.29
C ARG A 29 -8.20 -0.15 -7.50
N ALA A 30 -7.41 0.14 -8.52
CA ALA A 30 -7.85 0.76 -9.75
C ALA A 30 -7.37 -0.05 -10.96
N GLU A 31 -8.31 -0.56 -11.78
CA GLU A 31 -7.97 -1.16 -13.07
C GLU A 31 -7.79 -0.08 -14.13
N TRP A 32 -6.69 -0.19 -14.86
CA TRP A 32 -6.37 0.68 -15.98
C TRP A 32 -6.19 -0.14 -17.26
N SER A 33 -6.62 0.42 -18.39
CA SER A 33 -6.28 -0.13 -19.71
C SER A 33 -6.00 0.95 -20.73
N LYS A 34 -5.13 0.65 -21.69
CA LYS A 34 -4.76 1.55 -22.78
C LYS A 34 -5.95 2.12 -23.57
N LYS A 35 -7.07 1.38 -23.60
CA LYS A 35 -8.29 1.80 -24.30
C LYS A 35 -9.20 2.70 -23.49
N LYS A 36 -9.17 2.60 -22.15
CA LYS A 36 -10.19 3.20 -21.28
C LYS A 36 -9.64 4.13 -20.21
N GLY A 37 -8.32 4.18 -20.05
CA GLY A 37 -7.73 4.77 -18.85
C GLY A 37 -8.10 3.97 -17.60
N PHE A 38 -8.21 4.62 -16.45
CA PHE A 38 -8.81 4.05 -15.25
C PHE A 38 -10.33 3.91 -15.42
N TYR A 39 -10.83 2.68 -15.31
CA TYR A 39 -12.25 2.38 -15.62
C TYR A 39 -12.97 1.55 -14.57
N LYS A 40 -12.26 1.08 -13.53
CA LYS A 40 -12.88 0.26 -12.48
C LYS A 40 -12.12 0.42 -11.17
N PHE A 41 -12.85 0.75 -10.12
CA PHE A 41 -12.29 1.01 -8.80
C PHE A 41 -12.90 0.07 -7.77
N GLY A 42 -12.21 -0.08 -6.65
CA GLY A 42 -12.75 -0.83 -5.52
C GLY A 42 -11.87 -0.75 -4.31
N THR A 43 -12.44 -1.13 -3.18
CA THR A 43 -11.68 -1.44 -1.97
C THR A 43 -11.19 -2.88 -2.05
N ARG A 44 -10.50 -3.36 -1.02
CA ARG A 44 -10.13 -4.77 -0.90
C ARG A 44 -11.31 -5.75 -1.00
N LYS A 45 -12.53 -5.34 -0.60
CA LYS A 45 -13.69 -6.25 -0.48
C LYS A 45 -14.81 -6.00 -1.49
N ARG A 46 -14.93 -4.80 -2.04
CA ARG A 46 -16.05 -4.42 -2.92
C ARG A 46 -15.60 -3.50 -4.05
N LEU A 47 -16.51 -3.22 -4.98
CA LEU A 47 -16.36 -2.13 -5.94
C LEU A 47 -16.63 -0.79 -5.26
N LEU A 48 -16.08 0.26 -5.84
CA LEU A 48 -16.14 1.62 -5.35
C LEU A 48 -16.58 2.51 -6.50
N GLU A 49 -17.57 3.35 -6.23
CA GLU A 49 -18.06 4.36 -7.16
C GLU A 49 -17.57 5.73 -6.72
N GLU A 50 -17.37 6.64 -7.67
CA GLU A 50 -16.82 7.99 -7.41
C GLU A 50 -17.73 8.85 -6.53
N LYS A 51 -19.05 8.66 -6.61
CA LYS A 51 -20.03 9.45 -5.85
C LYS A 51 -20.30 8.90 -4.44
N GLU A 52 -19.61 7.83 -4.05
CA GLU A 52 -19.80 7.22 -2.75
C GLU A 52 -19.19 8.08 -1.64
N GLU A 53 -19.95 8.33 -0.58
CA GLU A 53 -19.47 9.10 0.57
C GLU A 53 -18.28 8.39 1.25
N GLY A 54 -17.30 9.19 1.69
CA GLY A 54 -16.05 8.70 2.28
C GLY A 54 -15.04 8.30 1.22
N LEU A 55 -15.08 7.05 0.76
CA LEU A 55 -14.00 6.52 -0.09
C LEU A 55 -14.10 6.92 -1.58
N GLY A 56 -15.23 7.47 -2.04
CA GLY A 56 -15.41 7.87 -3.44
C GLY A 56 -14.41 8.92 -3.90
N GLU A 57 -13.96 9.79 -2.99
CA GLU A 57 -12.92 10.81 -3.22
C GLU A 57 -11.62 10.20 -3.77
N ALA A 58 -11.24 9.00 -3.31
CA ALA A 58 -10.05 8.32 -3.80
C ALA A 58 -10.10 8.06 -5.32
N VAL A 59 -11.29 7.89 -5.90
CA VAL A 59 -11.47 7.71 -7.34
C VAL A 59 -11.08 8.98 -8.10
N THR A 60 -11.52 10.13 -7.62
CA THR A 60 -11.20 11.43 -8.20
C THR A 60 -9.69 11.67 -8.14
N LEU A 61 -9.07 11.50 -6.97
CA LEU A 61 -7.62 11.66 -6.79
C LEU A 61 -6.80 10.72 -7.67
N ILE A 62 -7.19 9.45 -7.80
CA ILE A 62 -6.47 8.50 -8.67
C ILE A 62 -6.56 8.91 -10.15
N LYS A 63 -7.69 9.46 -10.59
CA LYS A 63 -7.88 9.90 -11.99
C LYS A 63 -6.97 11.08 -12.35
N GLU A 64 -6.50 11.87 -11.39
CA GLU A 64 -5.55 12.95 -11.64
C GLU A 64 -4.23 12.41 -12.22
N PHE A 65 -3.84 11.19 -11.87
CA PHE A 65 -2.65 10.51 -12.39
C PHE A 65 -2.85 9.82 -13.75
N GLU A 66 -4.01 9.96 -14.41
CA GLU A 66 -4.32 9.27 -15.68
C GLU A 66 -3.25 9.53 -16.74
N LYS A 67 -2.76 10.76 -16.85
CA LYS A 67 -1.71 11.12 -17.82
C LYS A 67 -0.38 10.44 -17.48
N ASP A 68 0.05 10.46 -16.22
CA ASP A 68 1.29 9.83 -15.78
C ASP A 68 1.25 8.31 -16.02
N PHE A 69 0.12 7.66 -15.74
CA PHE A 69 -0.07 6.24 -16.00
C PHE A 69 -0.16 5.88 -17.48
N LEU A 70 -0.73 6.75 -18.31
CA LEU A 70 -0.71 6.59 -19.77
C LEU A 70 0.73 6.66 -20.31
N ASP A 71 1.55 7.59 -19.81
CA ASP A 71 2.95 7.71 -20.22
C ASP A 71 3.80 6.54 -19.72
N PHE A 72 3.58 6.09 -18.49
CA PHE A 72 4.13 4.83 -17.97
C PHE A 72 3.77 3.65 -18.89
N ALA A 73 2.49 3.50 -19.25
CA ALA A 73 2.02 2.39 -20.07
C ALA A 73 2.64 2.39 -21.47
N LYS A 74 2.79 3.56 -22.09
CA LYS A 74 3.49 3.72 -23.38
C LYS A 74 4.96 3.31 -23.27
N LYS A 75 5.68 3.85 -22.27
CA LYS A 75 7.11 3.57 -22.05
C LYS A 75 7.37 2.09 -21.76
N GLN A 76 6.56 1.48 -20.90
CA GLN A 76 6.71 0.09 -20.47
C GLN A 76 6.03 -0.93 -21.40
N LYS A 77 5.37 -0.45 -22.48
CA LYS A 77 4.60 -1.26 -23.44
C LYS A 77 3.59 -2.16 -22.71
N VAL A 78 2.82 -1.56 -21.80
CA VAL A 78 1.80 -2.24 -20.99
C VAL A 78 0.41 -1.83 -21.47
N ASP A 79 -0.45 -2.81 -21.74
CA ASP A 79 -1.82 -2.53 -22.17
C ASP A 79 -2.82 -2.49 -21.02
N ARG A 80 -2.54 -3.21 -19.92
CA ARG A 80 -3.45 -3.39 -18.78
C ARG A 80 -2.69 -3.63 -17.48
N PHE A 81 -3.14 -3.01 -16.40
CA PHE A 81 -2.64 -3.26 -15.05
C PHE A 81 -3.71 -2.96 -13.99
N VAL A 82 -3.42 -3.37 -12.76
CA VAL A 82 -4.15 -2.95 -11.56
C VAL A 82 -3.17 -2.19 -10.67
N ALA A 83 -3.48 -0.93 -10.39
CA ALA A 83 -2.74 -0.11 -9.44
C ALA A 83 -3.40 -0.22 -8.06
N PHE A 84 -2.58 -0.31 -7.02
CA PHE A 84 -3.00 -0.36 -5.64
C PHE A 84 -2.49 0.88 -4.94
N PHE A 85 -3.40 1.61 -4.30
CA PHE A 85 -3.13 2.83 -3.57
C PHE A 85 -3.51 2.66 -2.11
N GLU A 86 -2.88 3.45 -1.25
CA GLU A 86 -3.39 3.75 0.09
C GLU A 86 -4.04 5.14 0.05
N PHE A 87 -5.31 5.22 0.44
CA PHE A 87 -6.05 6.47 0.64
C PHE A 87 -6.05 6.84 2.12
N PHE A 88 -5.56 8.03 2.47
CA PHE A 88 -5.45 8.49 3.86
C PHE A 88 -5.31 10.02 3.94
N GLY A 89 -5.59 10.55 5.11
CA GLY A 89 -5.42 11.94 5.54
C GLY A 89 -4.72 11.98 6.91
N GLU A 90 -4.55 13.16 7.48
CA GLU A 90 -3.79 13.36 8.72
C GLU A 90 -4.37 12.60 9.92
N SER A 91 -5.69 12.55 10.03
CA SER A 91 -6.45 11.91 11.11
C SER A 91 -6.85 10.47 10.80
N SER A 92 -6.46 9.95 9.64
CA SER A 92 -6.80 8.59 9.22
C SER A 92 -6.20 7.56 10.18
N PHE A 93 -7.03 6.59 10.58
CA PHE A 93 -6.61 5.55 11.51
C PHE A 93 -7.37 4.24 11.33
N ALA A 94 -6.61 3.16 11.10
CA ALA A 94 -7.09 1.81 10.85
C ALA A 94 -8.16 1.73 9.76
N GLY A 95 -7.98 2.51 8.68
CA GLY A 95 -8.90 2.60 7.54
C GLY A 95 -10.20 3.36 7.80
N ASN A 96 -10.24 4.17 8.86
CA ASN A 96 -11.30 5.14 9.09
C ASN A 96 -10.75 6.53 8.82
N HIS A 97 -11.63 7.39 8.30
CA HIS A 97 -11.27 8.69 7.75
C HIS A 97 -12.21 9.74 8.36
N GLU A 98 -11.64 10.88 8.74
CA GLU A 98 -12.40 12.06 9.15
C GLU A 98 -12.72 12.93 7.92
N LYS A 99 -13.53 13.97 8.11
CA LYS A 99 -13.75 14.95 7.03
C LYS A 99 -12.58 15.93 6.98
N GLU A 100 -11.54 15.55 6.26
CA GLU A 100 -10.28 16.28 6.08
C GLU A 100 -9.80 16.17 4.62
N ASP A 101 -8.68 16.83 4.31
CA ASP A 101 -8.02 16.64 3.02
C ASP A 101 -7.33 15.27 3.00
N HIS A 102 -7.58 14.50 1.94
CA HIS A 102 -6.98 13.18 1.75
C HIS A 102 -6.04 13.17 0.54
N LYS A 103 -5.19 12.15 0.51
CA LYS A 103 -4.39 11.81 -0.66
C LYS A 103 -4.39 10.32 -0.95
N VAL A 104 -3.91 9.97 -2.14
CA VAL A 104 -3.63 8.58 -2.54
C VAL A 104 -2.15 8.40 -2.85
N VAL A 105 -1.56 7.34 -2.30
CA VAL A 105 -0.15 6.98 -2.55
C VAL A 105 -0.10 5.60 -3.20
N LEU A 106 0.62 5.46 -4.32
CA LEU A 106 0.75 4.18 -5.03
C LEU A 106 1.60 3.23 -4.19
N ILE A 107 1.04 2.10 -3.77
CA ILE A 107 1.75 1.11 -2.95
C ILE A 107 2.22 -0.11 -3.75
N ASP A 108 1.56 -0.46 -4.86
CA ASP A 108 1.92 -1.61 -5.70
C ASP A 108 1.28 -1.52 -7.08
N LEU A 109 1.86 -2.24 -8.05
CA LEU A 109 1.32 -2.38 -9.40
C LEU A 109 1.35 -3.84 -9.86
N ASN A 110 0.21 -4.34 -10.36
CA ASN A 110 0.12 -5.66 -10.96
C ASN A 110 -0.17 -5.56 -12.46
N ILE A 111 0.83 -5.85 -13.28
CA ILE A 111 0.75 -5.80 -14.73
C ILE A 111 0.13 -7.10 -15.25
N TYR A 112 -0.86 -6.98 -16.15
CA TYR A 112 -1.53 -8.13 -16.73
C TYR A 112 -0.52 -9.09 -17.40
N LYS A 113 -0.64 -10.40 -17.11
CA LYS A 113 0.29 -11.48 -17.51
C LYS A 113 1.71 -11.44 -16.93
N LYS A 114 2.19 -10.30 -16.40
CA LYS A 114 3.53 -10.19 -15.78
C LYS A 114 3.50 -10.32 -14.25
N GLY A 115 2.38 -9.98 -13.60
CA GLY A 115 2.25 -10.01 -12.15
C GLY A 115 2.68 -8.71 -11.47
N PHE A 116 2.99 -8.78 -10.18
CA PHE A 116 3.45 -7.63 -9.40
C PHE A 116 4.84 -7.19 -9.84
N LEU A 117 5.08 -5.88 -9.85
CA LEU A 117 6.42 -5.34 -10.03
C LEU A 117 7.32 -5.74 -8.85
N PRO A 118 8.55 -6.20 -9.10
CA PRO A 118 9.55 -6.32 -8.04
C PRO A 118 9.80 -4.98 -7.34
N PRO A 119 10.06 -4.95 -6.02
CA PRO A 119 10.24 -3.70 -5.27
C PRO A 119 11.26 -2.74 -5.88
N LYS A 120 12.41 -3.26 -6.34
CA LYS A 120 13.45 -2.47 -7.00
C LYS A 120 12.94 -1.79 -8.27
N ASP A 121 12.22 -2.54 -9.10
CA ASP A 121 11.66 -2.02 -10.36
C ASP A 121 10.57 -0.98 -10.07
N PHE A 122 9.72 -1.25 -9.06
CA PHE A 122 8.70 -0.32 -8.60
C PHE A 122 9.31 1.02 -8.19
N ILE A 123 10.35 1.02 -7.34
CA ILE A 123 11.06 2.24 -6.94
C ILE A 123 11.62 2.97 -8.17
N ASN A 124 12.40 2.28 -8.99
CA ASN A 124 13.04 2.87 -10.18
C ASN A 124 12.04 3.52 -11.14
N LEU A 125 10.81 3.00 -11.22
CA LEU A 125 9.78 3.49 -12.11
C LEU A 125 9.06 4.73 -11.58
N PHE A 126 8.92 4.88 -10.26
CA PHE A 126 8.01 5.85 -9.66
C PHE A 126 8.66 6.88 -8.72
N GLU A 127 9.83 6.60 -8.13
CA GLU A 127 10.49 7.49 -7.14
C GLU A 127 10.73 8.92 -7.66
N ASN A 128 11.03 9.07 -8.96
CA ASN A 128 11.25 10.37 -9.61
C ASN A 128 10.10 10.76 -10.55
N SER A 129 8.89 10.24 -10.30
CA SER A 129 7.67 10.56 -11.05
C SER A 129 6.75 11.47 -10.24
N ASN A 130 5.67 11.98 -10.85
CA ASN A 130 4.65 12.74 -10.12
C ASN A 130 3.75 11.85 -9.24
N ILE A 131 3.89 10.52 -9.32
CA ILE A 131 3.10 9.58 -8.56
C ILE A 131 3.86 9.26 -7.27
N GLU A 132 3.32 9.69 -6.13
CA GLU A 132 3.89 9.38 -4.82
C GLU A 132 3.91 7.87 -4.55
N ILE A 133 5.00 7.40 -3.95
CA ILE A 133 5.15 6.05 -3.40
C ILE A 133 5.55 6.13 -1.91
N PRO A 134 5.30 5.10 -1.09
CA PRO A 134 5.75 5.11 0.29
C PRO A 134 7.27 5.22 0.36
N LYS A 135 7.78 5.91 1.39
CA LYS A 135 9.21 6.05 1.60
C LYS A 135 9.86 4.67 1.79
N LEU A 136 10.94 4.42 1.06
CA LEU A 136 11.81 3.28 1.34
C LEU A 136 12.67 3.62 2.57
N LEU A 137 12.51 2.84 3.64
CA LEU A 137 13.15 3.11 4.93
C LEU A 137 14.40 2.26 5.15
N TYR A 138 14.41 1.03 4.62
CA TYR A 138 15.52 0.10 4.80
C TYR A 138 15.54 -0.95 3.69
N VAL A 139 16.74 -1.39 3.29
CA VAL A 139 16.94 -2.55 2.42
C VAL A 139 17.94 -3.46 3.09
N GLY A 140 17.52 -4.69 3.39
CA GLY A 140 18.40 -5.62 4.06
C GLY A 140 17.68 -6.83 4.61
N LYS A 141 18.43 -7.64 5.37
CA LYS A 141 17.85 -8.77 6.10
C LYS A 141 17.13 -8.23 7.34
N PRO A 142 15.92 -8.72 7.64
CA PRO A 142 15.25 -8.38 8.88
C PRO A 142 16.08 -8.88 10.07
N ASN A 143 16.41 -7.97 10.98
CA ASN A 143 17.14 -8.27 12.21
C ASN A 143 16.40 -7.70 13.42
N GLN A 144 16.84 -8.07 14.62
CA GLN A 144 16.16 -7.70 15.86
C GLN A 144 16.16 -6.18 16.07
N ASP A 145 17.31 -5.52 15.92
CA ASP A 145 17.47 -4.08 16.13
C ASP A 145 16.53 -3.27 15.22
N PHE A 146 16.41 -3.66 13.95
CA PHE A 146 15.45 -3.07 13.01
C PHE A 146 14.00 -3.25 13.47
N PHE A 147 13.64 -4.42 13.99
CA PHE A 147 12.29 -4.65 14.51
C PHE A 147 12.01 -3.88 15.79
N GLU A 148 13.01 -3.74 16.66
CA GLU A 148 12.92 -2.92 17.87
C GLU A 148 12.75 -1.45 17.51
N SER A 149 13.44 -0.94 16.48
CA SER A 149 13.25 0.44 16.03
C SER A 149 11.84 0.68 15.48
N VAL A 150 11.28 -0.27 14.73
CA VAL A 150 9.88 -0.19 14.27
C VAL A 150 8.90 -0.27 15.45
N TRP A 151 9.11 -1.23 16.35
CA TRP A 151 8.25 -1.45 17.52
C TRP A 151 8.18 -0.23 18.44
N ASN A 152 9.32 0.44 18.64
CA ASN A 152 9.44 1.63 19.48
C ASN A 152 9.17 2.94 18.73
N GLY A 153 8.89 2.91 17.42
CA GLY A 153 8.64 4.12 16.64
C GLY A 153 9.86 5.01 16.42
N THR A 154 11.07 4.46 16.49
CA THR A 154 12.35 5.21 16.40
C THR A 154 13.04 5.07 15.04
N LEU A 155 12.48 4.28 14.12
CA LEU A 155 12.98 4.17 12.76
C LEU A 155 12.79 5.49 12.01
N GLU A 156 13.88 6.09 11.53
CA GLU A 156 13.85 7.39 10.86
C GLU A 156 12.94 7.38 9.62
N GLY A 157 12.04 8.38 9.55
CA GLY A 157 11.12 8.57 8.42
C GLY A 157 9.92 7.62 8.39
N MET A 158 9.80 6.71 9.36
CA MET A 158 8.62 5.85 9.51
C MET A 158 7.44 6.67 10.07
N THR A 159 6.25 6.48 9.49
CA THR A 159 5.01 7.03 10.04
C THR A 159 4.45 6.13 11.13
N PHE A 160 3.29 6.51 11.68
CA PHE A 160 2.81 5.98 12.95
C PHE A 160 2.55 4.47 12.95
N GLU A 161 2.07 3.87 11.85
CA GLU A 161 1.63 2.46 11.85
C GLU A 161 2.77 1.44 11.85
N GLY A 162 3.83 1.66 11.07
CA GLY A 162 4.97 0.74 11.00
C GLY A 162 5.52 0.58 9.60
N VAL A 163 5.87 -0.65 9.22
CA VAL A 163 6.51 -0.95 7.93
C VAL A 163 5.91 -2.17 7.23
N ILE A 164 6.03 -2.18 5.90
CA ILE A 164 5.80 -3.36 5.06
C ILE A 164 7.12 -3.80 4.43
N GLY A 165 7.56 -5.02 4.74
CA GLY A 165 8.67 -5.68 4.08
C GLY A 165 8.19 -6.38 2.81
N LYS A 166 8.82 -6.09 1.67
CA LYS A 166 8.49 -6.69 0.37
C LYS A 166 9.69 -7.38 -0.26
N ARG A 167 9.47 -8.60 -0.77
CA ARG A 167 10.38 -9.27 -1.70
C ARG A 167 9.61 -10.11 -2.73
N MET A 168 10.29 -10.43 -3.83
CA MET A 168 9.79 -11.39 -4.82
C MET A 168 10.37 -12.78 -4.56
N ILE A 169 9.54 -13.81 -4.73
CA ILE A 169 9.94 -15.22 -4.79
C ILE A 169 9.77 -15.68 -6.24
N GLY A 170 10.90 -15.85 -6.94
CA GLY A 170 10.87 -16.16 -8.37
C GLY A 170 10.20 -15.05 -9.18
N LYS A 171 9.52 -15.43 -10.29
CA LYS A 171 8.94 -14.45 -11.23
C LYS A 171 7.56 -13.93 -10.83
N ASN A 172 6.74 -14.75 -10.15
CA ASN A 172 5.31 -14.50 -9.99
C ASN A 172 4.81 -14.56 -8.54
N SER A 173 5.68 -14.92 -7.58
CA SER A 173 5.32 -15.00 -6.17
C SER A 173 6.00 -13.88 -5.40
N HIS A 174 5.40 -13.50 -4.29
CA HIS A 174 5.89 -12.46 -3.41
C HIS A 174 5.81 -12.95 -1.96
N ASP A 175 6.66 -12.38 -1.13
CA ASP A 175 6.68 -12.61 0.30
C ASP A 175 6.67 -11.23 0.94
N TYR A 176 5.47 -10.85 1.36
CA TYR A 176 5.17 -9.58 1.98
C TYR A 176 4.81 -9.83 3.43
N PHE A 177 5.42 -9.05 4.32
CA PHE A 177 5.04 -9.06 5.73
C PHE A 177 4.95 -7.64 6.28
N LYS A 178 4.24 -7.50 7.40
CA LYS A 178 4.08 -6.22 8.09
C LYS A 178 4.56 -6.32 9.54
N THR A 179 5.18 -5.25 10.00
CA THR A 179 5.49 -5.03 11.41
C THR A 179 4.90 -3.69 11.81
N LYS A 180 4.22 -3.66 12.97
CA LYS A 180 3.55 -2.47 13.45
C LYS A 180 4.21 -1.91 14.70
N ASN A 181 4.15 -0.60 14.85
CA ASN A 181 4.53 0.12 16.05
C ASN A 181 3.64 -0.30 17.23
N LYS A 182 4.25 -0.43 18.42
CA LYS A 182 3.52 -0.70 19.67
C LYS A 182 2.46 0.35 19.96
N ALA A 183 2.81 1.63 19.86
CA ALA A 183 1.89 2.73 20.16
C ALA A 183 0.65 2.71 19.25
N TRP A 184 0.83 2.33 17.98
CA TRP A 184 -0.29 2.12 17.06
C TRP A 184 -1.19 0.95 17.49
N LEU A 185 -0.59 -0.17 17.91
CA LEU A 185 -1.32 -1.34 18.39
C LEU A 185 -2.09 -1.06 19.68
N ASP A 186 -1.52 -0.24 20.57
CA ASP A 186 -2.15 0.19 21.81
C ASP A 186 -3.35 1.10 21.50
N LYS A 187 -3.18 2.12 20.64
CA LYS A 187 -4.29 2.97 20.16
C LYS A 187 -5.39 2.15 19.46
N LEU A 188 -5.02 1.14 18.68
CA LEU A 188 -5.99 0.26 18.03
C LEU A 188 -6.77 -0.55 19.06
N LYS A 189 -6.08 -1.07 20.09
CA LYS A 189 -6.69 -1.87 21.16
C LYS A 189 -7.70 -1.03 21.94
N GLU A 190 -7.34 0.21 22.28
CA GLU A 190 -8.25 1.17 22.91
C GLU A 190 -9.50 1.41 22.06
N ARG A 191 -9.33 1.69 20.76
CA ARG A 191 -10.45 1.87 19.82
C ARG A 191 -11.36 0.63 19.74
N CYS A 192 -10.79 -0.57 19.76
CA CYS A 192 -11.58 -1.80 19.69
C CYS A 192 -12.29 -2.13 21.01
N GLY A 193 -11.84 -1.57 22.14
CA GLY A 193 -12.32 -1.91 23.47
C GLY A 193 -12.30 -3.44 23.69
N ASN A 194 -13.46 -3.98 24.08
CA ASN A 194 -13.62 -5.42 24.33
C ASN A 194 -13.82 -6.26 23.05
N ASN A 195 -13.86 -5.65 21.86
CA ASN A 195 -14.08 -6.38 20.61
C ASN A 195 -12.78 -7.02 20.08
N GLN A 196 -12.42 -8.15 20.69
CA GLN A 196 -11.20 -8.89 20.35
C GLN A 196 -11.18 -9.38 18.90
N ALA A 197 -12.34 -9.72 18.33
CA ALA A 197 -12.46 -10.14 16.93
C ALA A 197 -12.10 -9.01 15.96
N LEU A 198 -12.59 -7.79 16.23
CA LEU A 198 -12.24 -6.60 15.47
C LEU A 198 -10.74 -6.27 15.58
N TYR A 199 -10.19 -6.29 16.80
CA TYR A 199 -8.76 -6.06 17.03
C TYR A 199 -7.88 -7.05 16.25
N ASN A 200 -8.21 -8.34 16.32
CA ASN A 200 -7.47 -9.38 15.61
C ASN A 200 -7.54 -9.24 14.08
N ARG A 201 -8.62 -8.67 13.56
CA ARG A 201 -8.81 -8.42 12.14
C ARG A 201 -7.99 -7.22 11.64
N LEU A 202 -7.81 -6.19 12.46
CA LEU A 202 -7.16 -4.93 12.08
C LEU A 202 -5.65 -4.90 12.37
N LYS A 203 -5.18 -5.67 13.34
CA LYS A 203 -3.75 -5.73 13.71
C LYS A 203 -2.84 -6.42 12.68
#